data_AF-A0A939U4K5-F1
#
_entry.id   AF-A0A939U4K5-F1
#
_cell.length_a   1.000
_cell.length_b   1.000
_cell.length_c   1.000
_cell.angle_alpha   90.00
_cell.angle_beta   90.00
_cell.angle_gamma   90.00
#
_symmetry.space_group_name_H-M   'P 1'
#
loop_
_entity.id
_entity.type
_entity.pdbx_description
1 polymer ?
#
loop_
_entity_poly.entity_id
_entity_poly.type
_entity_poly.pdbx_seq_one_letter_code
_entity_poly.pdbx_strand_id
1 'polypeptide(L)'
;MSKSRKHFFKCGDKSNPCAIKNKKALEKFRDKVNNGKSFKDWHFVQTKDIDLQNAEWTPIGISGSDKYFEGTYDGNGHVIKNLNVSSAHAGFFGVLSGTVKNLGIESGTIAGDYAGSIAGRSGGENAALINCYNKAAVTGKFRAGGIADDFGKGTIINCANEGTVTAPVTGEIVSYNAADIIAAHSESSGLPNTFDGNYTEFNSAEKKITDKLNDGLFHLISQKVIDRSAVKKWR
;
A
#
# COMPACT_ATOMS: atom_id res chain seq x y z
N MET A 1 -34.66 -2.91 2.37
CA MET A 1 -34.85 -3.11 0.91
C MET A 1 -33.48 -3.10 0.23
N SER A 2 -32.92 -4.28 -0.07
CA SER A 2 -31.62 -4.40 -0.76
C SER A 2 -31.80 -5.31 -1.98
N LYS A 3 -32.26 -4.73 -3.08
CA LYS A 3 -32.23 -5.35 -4.40
C LYS A 3 -31.74 -4.31 -5.40
N SER A 4 -30.86 -4.75 -6.31
CA SER A 4 -30.40 -4.06 -7.52
C SER A 4 -29.15 -3.16 -7.43
N ARG A 5 -27.95 -3.77 -7.36
CA ARG A 5 -26.71 -3.23 -8.00
C ARG A 5 -25.78 -4.30 -8.60
N LYS A 6 -26.27 -5.51 -8.89
CA LYS A 6 -25.43 -6.64 -9.37
C LYS A 6 -25.48 -6.88 -10.89
N HIS A 7 -25.93 -5.95 -11.73
CA HIS A 7 -26.19 -6.24 -13.16
C HIS A 7 -25.45 -5.39 -14.20
N PHE A 8 -24.46 -4.56 -13.83
CA PHE A 8 -23.76 -3.71 -14.81
C PHE A 8 -22.24 -3.88 -14.88
N PHE A 9 -21.63 -4.71 -14.03
CA PHE A 9 -20.18 -4.90 -14.04
C PHE A 9 -19.82 -6.38 -14.16
N LYS A 10 -18.95 -6.70 -15.14
CA LYS A 10 -18.47 -8.07 -15.40
C LYS A 10 -17.46 -8.57 -14.35
N CYS A 11 -17.11 -7.74 -13.38
CA CYS A 11 -16.18 -7.99 -12.28
C CYS A 11 -16.42 -6.97 -11.17
N GLY A 12 -15.79 -7.16 -10.02
CA GLY A 12 -15.71 -6.18 -8.94
C GLY A 12 -16.18 -6.71 -7.60
N ASP A 13 -16.91 -7.83 -7.55
CA ASP A 13 -17.23 -8.47 -6.27
C ASP A 13 -16.07 -9.34 -5.76
N LYS A 14 -16.14 -9.75 -4.48
CA LYS A 14 -15.10 -10.54 -3.82
C LYS A 14 -14.82 -11.89 -4.51
N SER A 15 -15.83 -12.52 -5.12
CA SER A 15 -15.69 -13.80 -5.82
C SER A 15 -15.21 -13.66 -7.27
N ASN A 16 -15.37 -12.48 -7.86
CA ASN A 16 -14.98 -12.16 -9.23
C ASN A 16 -14.32 -10.76 -9.29
N PRO A 17 -13.10 -10.61 -8.73
CA PRO A 17 -12.39 -9.33 -8.72
C PRO A 17 -11.99 -8.88 -10.14
N CYS A 18 -11.89 -7.57 -10.34
CA CYS A 18 -11.44 -7.01 -11.60
C CYS A 18 -9.93 -7.22 -11.80
N ALA A 19 -9.54 -7.94 -12.85
CA ALA A 19 -8.14 -8.24 -13.13
C ALA A 19 -7.36 -7.03 -13.67
N ILE A 20 -6.23 -6.72 -13.02
CA ILE A 20 -5.20 -5.79 -13.47
C ILE A 20 -4.07 -6.61 -14.10
N LYS A 21 -4.06 -6.66 -15.42
CA LYS A 21 -3.23 -7.60 -16.19
C LYS A 21 -2.01 -6.99 -16.86
N ASN A 22 -1.80 -5.69 -16.77
CA ASN A 22 -0.65 -4.99 -17.34
C ASN A 22 -0.72 -3.50 -16.97
N LYS A 23 0.33 -2.78 -17.32
CA LYS A 23 0.45 -1.32 -17.22
C LYS A 23 -0.79 -0.58 -17.74
N LYS A 24 -1.27 -0.89 -18.95
CA LYS A 24 -2.46 -0.23 -19.53
C LYS A 24 -3.74 -0.43 -18.72
N ALA A 25 -3.95 -1.62 -18.15
CA ALA A 25 -5.11 -1.88 -17.29
C ALA A 25 -4.97 -1.13 -15.96
N LEU A 26 -3.76 -1.05 -15.42
CA LEU A 26 -3.44 -0.33 -14.20
C LEU A 26 -3.63 1.19 -14.37
N GLU A 27 -3.15 1.77 -15.47
CA GLU A 27 -3.36 3.17 -15.83
C GLU A 27 -4.86 3.49 -15.95
N LYS A 28 -5.63 2.66 -16.64
CA LYS A 28 -7.09 2.83 -16.72
C LYS A 28 -7.79 2.74 -15.36
N PHE A 29 -7.29 1.92 -14.45
CA PHE A 29 -7.81 1.83 -13.08
C PHE A 29 -7.52 3.14 -12.32
N ARG A 30 -6.27 3.59 -12.33
CA ARG A 30 -5.85 4.89 -11.77
C ARG A 30 -6.71 6.02 -12.32
N ASP A 31 -6.85 6.13 -13.64
CA ASP A 31 -7.57 7.22 -14.27
C ASP A 31 -9.06 7.24 -13.86
N LYS A 32 -9.67 6.07 -13.61
CA LYS A 32 -11.05 6.03 -13.10
C LYS A 32 -11.15 6.55 -11.67
N VAL A 33 -10.21 6.19 -10.79
CA VAL A 33 -10.14 6.73 -9.42
C VAL A 33 -9.94 8.24 -9.46
N ASN A 34 -8.97 8.70 -10.24
CA ASN A 34 -8.60 10.11 -10.36
C ASN A 34 -9.67 10.96 -11.10
N ASN A 35 -10.69 10.31 -11.68
CA ASN A 35 -11.90 10.94 -12.21
C ASN A 35 -13.14 10.76 -11.29
N GLY A 36 -12.94 10.38 -10.03
CA GLY A 36 -13.98 10.38 -8.99
C GLY A 36 -14.69 9.04 -8.79
N LYS A 37 -14.24 7.94 -9.41
CA LYS A 37 -14.80 6.62 -9.08
C LYS A 37 -14.09 6.04 -7.86
N SER A 38 -14.73 6.10 -6.69
CA SER A 38 -14.09 5.63 -5.45
C SER A 38 -13.88 4.12 -5.38
N PHE A 39 -14.71 3.34 -6.10
CA PHE A 39 -14.69 1.88 -6.07
C PHE A 39 -14.93 1.26 -4.69
N LYS A 40 -15.68 1.95 -3.82
CA LYS A 40 -16.17 1.36 -2.58
C LYS A 40 -16.84 0.01 -2.84
N ASP A 41 -16.49 -0.99 -2.02
CA ASP A 41 -16.92 -2.39 -2.10
C ASP A 41 -16.45 -3.17 -3.34
N TRP A 42 -15.56 -2.59 -4.17
CA TRP A 42 -15.00 -3.30 -5.31
C TRP A 42 -13.65 -3.93 -5.00
N HIS A 43 -13.38 -5.06 -5.66
CA HIS A 43 -12.15 -5.80 -5.56
C HIS A 43 -11.40 -5.82 -6.90
N PHE A 44 -10.10 -5.55 -6.84
CA PHE A 44 -9.16 -5.61 -7.95
C PHE A 44 -8.04 -6.59 -7.61
N VAL A 45 -7.57 -7.32 -8.61
CA VAL A 45 -6.50 -8.31 -8.42
C VAL A 45 -5.43 -8.19 -9.50
N GLN A 46 -4.16 -8.09 -9.12
CA GLN A 46 -3.06 -8.14 -10.05
C GLN A 46 -2.81 -9.60 -10.46
N THR A 47 -2.51 -9.81 -11.75
CA THR A 47 -2.37 -11.17 -12.32
C THR A 47 -0.96 -11.49 -12.80
N LYS A 48 -0.05 -10.51 -12.68
CA LYS A 48 1.36 -10.59 -13.08
C LYS A 48 2.10 -9.42 -12.45
N ASP A 49 3.43 -9.48 -12.44
CA ASP A 49 4.26 -8.30 -12.20
C ASP A 49 3.99 -7.23 -13.28
N ILE A 50 4.00 -5.96 -12.88
CA ILE A 50 3.76 -4.84 -13.79
C ILE A 50 4.97 -3.91 -13.78
N ASP A 51 5.64 -3.81 -14.93
CA ASP A 51 6.68 -2.83 -15.17
C ASP A 51 6.07 -1.52 -15.68
N LEU A 52 6.30 -0.43 -14.95
CA LEU A 52 5.88 0.92 -15.32
C LEU A 52 6.87 1.61 -16.26
N GLN A 53 8.03 1.00 -16.51
CA GLN A 53 9.06 1.43 -17.46
C GLN A 53 9.62 2.81 -17.12
N ASN A 54 9.68 3.15 -15.83
CA ASN A 54 10.12 4.45 -15.34
C ASN A 54 9.30 5.64 -15.87
N ALA A 55 8.14 5.38 -16.48
CA ALA A 55 7.22 6.43 -16.89
C ALA A 55 6.67 7.15 -15.67
N GLU A 56 6.48 8.46 -15.78
CA GLU A 56 5.92 9.26 -14.71
C GLU A 56 4.55 8.71 -14.27
N TRP A 57 4.44 8.42 -12.98
CA TRP A 57 3.26 7.86 -12.36
C TRP A 57 2.53 8.94 -11.58
N THR A 58 1.36 9.34 -12.07
CA THR A 58 0.40 10.07 -11.24
C THR A 58 -0.15 9.13 -10.16
N PRO A 59 -0.06 9.47 -8.87
CA PRO A 59 -0.59 8.62 -7.80
C PRO A 59 -2.07 8.30 -7.97
N ILE A 60 -2.49 7.13 -7.48
CA ILE A 60 -3.91 6.76 -7.39
C ILE A 60 -4.52 7.45 -6.17
N GLY A 61 -5.56 8.26 -6.40
CA GLY A 61 -6.20 9.06 -5.38
C GLY A 61 -5.46 10.37 -5.13
N ILE A 62 -6.19 11.49 -5.14
CA ILE A 62 -5.60 12.84 -5.20
C ILE A 62 -5.83 13.59 -3.88
N SER A 63 -4.74 14.03 -3.25
CA SER A 63 -4.81 14.88 -2.04
C SER A 63 -5.46 16.23 -2.34
N GLY A 64 -6.21 16.76 -1.37
CA GLY A 64 -6.98 18.01 -1.55
C GLY A 64 -8.24 17.86 -2.41
N SER A 65 -8.65 16.63 -2.75
CA SER A 65 -9.92 16.33 -3.43
C SER A 65 -10.73 15.29 -2.65
N ASP A 66 -11.89 14.88 -3.15
CA ASP A 66 -12.71 13.76 -2.68
C ASP A 66 -12.46 12.44 -3.46
N LYS A 67 -11.45 12.43 -4.33
CA LYS A 67 -11.18 11.35 -5.28
C LYS A 67 -10.26 10.31 -4.64
N TYR A 68 -10.77 9.56 -3.67
CA TYR A 68 -10.01 8.52 -2.97
C TYR A 68 -10.34 7.14 -3.51
N PHE A 69 -9.39 6.21 -3.44
CA PHE A 69 -9.68 4.80 -3.64
C PHE A 69 -10.20 4.18 -2.32
N GLU A 70 -11.43 3.67 -2.34
CA GLU A 70 -12.13 3.03 -1.21
C GLU A 70 -12.35 1.52 -1.42
N GLY A 71 -11.81 0.94 -2.50
CA GLY A 71 -11.91 -0.49 -2.80
C GLY A 71 -10.80 -1.33 -2.18
N THR A 72 -10.69 -2.58 -2.62
CA THR A 72 -9.56 -3.47 -2.34
C THR A 72 -8.69 -3.64 -3.58
N TYR A 73 -7.40 -3.35 -3.47
CA TYR A 73 -6.38 -3.69 -4.46
C TYR A 73 -5.51 -4.83 -3.92
N ASP A 74 -5.66 -6.02 -4.49
CA ASP A 74 -4.86 -7.20 -4.16
C ASP A 74 -3.73 -7.37 -5.18
N GLY A 75 -2.49 -7.14 -4.79
CA GLY A 75 -1.31 -7.43 -5.61
C GLY A 75 -1.12 -8.93 -5.85
N ASN A 76 -1.78 -9.80 -5.08
CA ASN A 76 -1.76 -11.25 -5.23
C ASN A 76 -0.34 -11.86 -5.25
N GLY A 77 0.58 -11.25 -4.50
CA GLY A 77 1.99 -11.65 -4.45
C GLY A 77 2.79 -11.24 -5.70
N HIS A 78 2.29 -10.27 -6.47
CA HIS A 78 2.98 -9.64 -7.58
C HIS A 78 3.53 -8.27 -7.21
N VAL A 79 4.40 -7.77 -8.06
CA VAL A 79 5.11 -6.51 -7.82
C VAL A 79 4.86 -5.45 -8.89
N ILE A 80 5.10 -4.20 -8.51
CA ILE A 80 5.30 -3.07 -9.41
C ILE A 80 6.81 -2.86 -9.57
N LYS A 81 7.27 -2.69 -10.82
CA LYS A 81 8.67 -2.41 -11.16
C LYS A 81 8.78 -1.03 -11.80
N ASN A 82 9.91 -0.37 -11.54
CA ASN A 82 10.30 0.91 -12.12
C ASN A 82 9.24 2.00 -11.91
N LEU A 83 8.72 2.11 -10.68
CA LEU A 83 7.78 3.16 -10.29
C LEU A 83 8.50 4.51 -10.22
N ASN A 84 7.98 5.55 -10.87
CA ASN A 84 8.56 6.89 -10.87
C ASN A 84 7.50 7.92 -10.47
N VAL A 85 7.58 8.46 -9.27
CA VAL A 85 6.60 9.42 -8.73
C VAL A 85 7.30 10.72 -8.37
N SER A 86 6.71 11.84 -8.81
CA SER A 86 7.07 13.19 -8.39
C SER A 86 5.79 13.98 -8.10
N SER A 87 5.37 14.04 -6.83
CA SER A 87 4.12 14.71 -6.44
C SER A 87 4.13 15.15 -4.97
N ALA A 88 3.34 16.16 -4.60
CA ALA A 88 3.33 16.68 -3.21
C ALA A 88 3.04 15.58 -2.17
N HIS A 89 2.03 14.74 -2.40
CA HIS A 89 1.81 13.49 -1.67
C HIS A 89 2.17 12.32 -2.58
N ALA A 90 3.36 11.77 -2.39
CA ALA A 90 3.94 10.76 -3.27
C ALA A 90 3.69 9.35 -2.75
N GLY A 91 3.39 8.46 -3.69
CA GLY A 91 3.21 7.03 -3.49
C GLY A 91 2.54 6.37 -4.69
N PHE A 92 2.48 5.04 -4.69
CA PHE A 92 1.67 4.33 -5.68
C PHE A 92 0.19 4.77 -5.59
N PHE A 93 -0.30 4.92 -4.35
CA PHE A 93 -1.50 5.67 -3.99
C PHE A 93 -1.10 7.01 -3.37
N GLY A 94 -1.73 8.11 -3.81
CA GLY A 94 -1.52 9.42 -3.19
C GLY A 94 -2.32 9.51 -1.90
N VAL A 95 -3.62 9.20 -1.99
CA VAL A 95 -4.53 9.07 -0.85
C VAL A 95 -5.32 7.76 -0.95
N LEU A 96 -5.22 6.94 0.09
CA LEU A 96 -5.90 5.65 0.20
C LEU A 96 -6.97 5.68 1.29
N SER A 97 -8.20 5.30 0.98
CA SER A 97 -9.31 5.16 1.94
C SER A 97 -9.90 3.73 1.91
N GLY A 98 -9.18 2.79 1.31
CA GLY A 98 -9.53 1.38 1.18
C GLY A 98 -8.33 0.49 1.50
N THR A 99 -8.33 -0.73 0.99
CA THR A 99 -7.28 -1.73 1.31
C THR A 99 -6.35 -1.96 0.14
N VAL A 100 -5.04 -1.94 0.40
CA VAL A 100 -4.01 -2.47 -0.49
C VAL A 100 -3.35 -3.65 0.21
N LYS A 101 -3.24 -4.78 -0.48
CA LYS A 101 -2.63 -5.97 0.10
C LYS A 101 -1.80 -6.80 -0.86
N ASN A 102 -0.87 -7.58 -0.34
CA ASN A 102 -0.04 -8.52 -1.09
C ASN A 102 0.69 -7.87 -2.29
N LEU A 103 1.17 -6.63 -2.11
CA LEU A 103 1.77 -5.81 -3.18
C LEU A 103 3.20 -5.40 -2.80
N GLY A 104 4.13 -5.60 -3.73
CA GLY A 104 5.52 -5.18 -3.58
C GLY A 104 5.87 -4.06 -4.56
N ILE A 105 6.62 -3.07 -4.11
CA ILE A 105 7.34 -2.14 -4.98
C ILE A 105 8.77 -2.65 -5.09
N GLU A 106 9.11 -3.25 -6.22
CA GLU A 106 10.38 -3.95 -6.42
C GLU A 106 11.51 -3.00 -6.83
N SER A 107 11.18 -1.93 -7.56
CA SER A 107 12.15 -0.90 -7.97
C SER A 107 11.46 0.41 -8.32
N GLY A 108 12.20 1.51 -8.23
CA GLY A 108 11.70 2.83 -8.56
C GLY A 108 12.30 3.97 -7.74
N THR A 109 11.70 5.14 -7.90
CA THR A 109 11.97 6.35 -7.12
C THR A 109 10.65 7.05 -6.83
N ILE A 110 10.40 7.33 -5.56
CA ILE A 110 9.21 8.03 -5.08
C ILE A 110 9.69 9.31 -4.41
N ALA A 111 9.36 10.47 -5.00
CA ALA A 111 9.76 11.76 -4.48
C ALA A 111 8.55 12.69 -4.30
N GLY A 112 8.50 13.41 -3.18
CA GLY A 112 7.43 14.34 -2.88
C GLY A 112 7.71 15.28 -1.72
N ASP A 113 6.72 16.11 -1.36
CA ASP A 113 6.81 16.89 -0.11
C ASP A 113 6.63 15.95 1.10
N TYR A 114 5.68 15.03 0.95
CA TYR A 114 5.31 13.97 1.87
C TYR A 114 5.25 12.67 1.09
N ALA A 115 6.09 11.69 1.43
CA ALA A 115 6.26 10.50 0.59
C ALA A 115 6.07 9.19 1.36
N GLY A 116 5.34 8.26 0.76
CA GLY A 116 5.24 6.86 1.19
C GLY A 116 5.18 5.95 -0.03
N SER A 117 5.96 4.87 -0.07
CA SER A 117 6.09 4.06 -1.30
C SER A 117 4.75 3.47 -1.77
N ILE A 118 3.95 2.92 -0.85
CA ILE A 118 2.64 2.33 -1.16
C ILE A 118 1.56 3.40 -1.12
N ALA A 119 1.53 4.22 -0.06
CA ALA A 119 0.54 5.27 0.10
C ALA A 119 1.13 6.55 0.69
N GLY A 120 0.90 7.71 0.08
CA GLY A 120 1.29 8.99 0.68
C GLY A 120 0.49 9.29 1.96
N ARG A 121 -0.83 9.08 1.94
CA ARG A 121 -1.70 9.41 3.08
C ARG A 121 -2.92 8.50 3.20
N SER A 122 -3.43 8.30 4.41
CA SER A 122 -4.78 7.74 4.64
C SER A 122 -5.87 8.79 4.42
N GLY A 123 -6.91 8.45 3.66
CA GLY A 123 -8.12 9.28 3.46
C GLY A 123 -9.23 9.04 4.49
N GLY A 124 -9.08 8.06 5.38
CA GLY A 124 -10.08 7.68 6.37
C GLY A 124 -9.70 6.42 7.15
N GLU A 125 -10.60 5.97 8.03
CA GLU A 125 -10.39 4.85 8.96
C GLU A 125 -10.33 3.48 8.28
N ASN A 126 -10.84 3.38 7.05
CA ASN A 126 -10.82 2.13 6.27
C ASN A 126 -9.51 1.91 5.50
N ALA A 127 -8.54 2.84 5.62
CA ALA A 127 -7.27 2.74 4.95
C ALA A 127 -6.43 1.60 5.57
N ALA A 128 -6.08 0.59 4.77
CA ALA A 128 -5.30 -0.54 5.27
C ALA A 128 -4.21 -0.95 4.27
N LEU A 129 -3.00 -1.16 4.77
CA LEU A 129 -1.87 -1.71 4.04
C LEU A 129 -1.51 -3.05 4.67
N ILE A 130 -1.68 -4.15 3.94
CA ILE A 130 -1.56 -5.50 4.51
C ILE A 130 -0.61 -6.35 3.66
N ASN A 131 0.46 -6.87 4.26
CA ASN A 131 1.39 -7.75 3.55
C ASN A 131 1.99 -7.08 2.31
N CYS A 132 2.46 -5.85 2.45
CA CYS A 132 3.06 -5.07 1.37
C CYS A 132 4.54 -4.80 1.64
N TYR A 133 5.32 -4.54 0.60
CA TYR A 133 6.72 -4.17 0.80
C TYR A 133 7.25 -3.14 -0.19
N ASN A 134 8.38 -2.55 0.18
CA ASN A 134 9.11 -1.60 -0.64
C ASN A 134 10.61 -1.89 -0.70
N LYS A 135 11.17 -1.80 -1.90
CA LYS A 135 12.62 -1.76 -2.18
C LYS A 135 13.04 -0.49 -2.92
N ALA A 136 12.10 0.36 -3.33
CA ALA A 136 12.39 1.59 -4.04
C ALA A 136 12.82 2.71 -3.08
N ALA A 137 13.62 3.66 -3.57
CA ALA A 137 13.99 4.83 -2.78
C ALA A 137 12.80 5.76 -2.56
N VAL A 138 12.62 6.25 -1.33
CA VAL A 138 11.58 7.20 -0.94
C VAL A 138 12.22 8.48 -0.42
N THR A 139 11.93 9.61 -1.08
CA THR A 139 12.50 10.92 -0.75
C THR A 139 11.38 11.92 -0.47
N GLY A 140 11.45 12.56 0.69
CA GLY A 140 10.51 13.58 1.14
C GLY A 140 11.21 14.91 1.35
N LYS A 141 10.59 16.01 0.90
CA LYS A 141 11.06 17.37 1.24
C LYS A 141 10.90 17.65 2.73
N PHE A 142 9.82 17.17 3.34
CA PHE A 142 9.53 17.35 4.75
C PHE A 142 9.48 16.02 5.50
N ARG A 143 8.74 15.04 4.95
CA ARG A 143 8.58 13.72 5.57
C ARG A 143 8.63 12.60 4.54
N ALA A 144 9.24 11.48 4.90
CA ALA A 144 9.24 10.28 4.07
C ALA A 144 9.16 9.02 4.93
N GLY A 145 8.20 8.15 4.62
CA GLY A 145 8.09 6.85 5.22
C GLY A 145 8.27 5.71 4.21
N GLY A 146 8.90 4.62 4.63
CA GLY A 146 9.23 3.52 3.72
C GLY A 146 7.99 2.84 3.14
N ILE A 147 6.86 2.82 3.84
CA ILE A 147 5.57 2.29 3.37
C ILE A 147 4.53 3.39 3.18
N ALA A 148 4.38 4.28 4.16
CA ALA A 148 3.43 5.38 4.15
C ALA A 148 3.96 6.66 4.81
N ASP A 149 3.39 7.85 4.55
CA ASP A 149 3.67 9.05 5.36
C ASP A 149 2.67 9.26 6.49
N ASP A 150 1.54 9.93 6.24
CA ASP A 150 0.51 10.20 7.26
C ASP A 150 -0.63 9.21 7.13
N PHE A 151 -0.58 8.16 7.94
CA PHE A 151 -1.54 7.08 7.95
C PHE A 151 -2.40 7.07 9.23
N GLY A 152 -2.53 8.19 9.94
CA GLY A 152 -3.02 8.24 11.32
C GLY A 152 -4.39 7.65 11.62
N LYS A 153 -5.23 7.42 10.61
CA LYS A 153 -6.51 6.71 10.77
C LYS A 153 -6.50 5.27 10.25
N GLY A 154 -5.46 4.92 9.50
CA GLY A 154 -5.32 3.62 8.86
C GLY A 154 -4.41 2.67 9.62
N THR A 155 -4.41 1.44 9.16
CA THR A 155 -3.68 0.32 9.76
C THR A 155 -2.62 -0.23 8.80
N ILE A 156 -1.43 -0.51 9.32
CA ILE A 156 -0.32 -1.13 8.58
C ILE A 156 -0.01 -2.49 9.21
N ILE A 157 -0.21 -3.58 8.47
CA ILE A 157 -0.01 -4.95 8.98
C ILE A 157 0.95 -5.72 8.10
N ASN A 158 1.95 -6.34 8.72
CA ASN A 158 2.89 -7.23 8.04
C ASN A 158 3.53 -6.56 6.83
N CYS A 159 3.96 -5.30 6.96
CA CYS A 159 4.58 -4.57 5.86
C CYS A 159 6.07 -4.39 6.08
N ALA A 160 6.85 -4.28 5.00
CA ALA A 160 8.30 -4.20 5.12
C ALA A 160 8.99 -3.20 4.19
N ASN A 161 10.01 -2.52 4.69
CA ASN A 161 10.85 -1.63 3.91
C ASN A 161 12.32 -2.09 3.88
N GLU A 162 12.87 -2.19 2.68
CA GLU A 162 14.31 -2.33 2.38
C GLU A 162 14.81 -1.19 1.47
N GLY A 163 13.92 -0.27 1.07
CA GLY A 163 14.29 0.91 0.29
C GLY A 163 14.88 2.01 1.17
N THR A 164 15.80 2.80 0.63
CA THR A 164 16.35 3.96 1.34
C THR A 164 15.27 5.03 1.56
N VAL A 165 15.18 5.56 2.77
CA VAL A 165 14.23 6.64 3.14
C VAL A 165 14.99 7.91 3.50
N THR A 166 14.73 9.01 2.79
CA THR A 166 15.46 10.27 2.97
C THR A 166 14.50 11.46 3.10
N ALA A 167 14.52 12.13 4.25
CA ALA A 167 13.79 13.38 4.52
C ALA A 167 14.31 14.03 5.82
N PRO A 168 13.93 15.28 6.14
CA PRO A 168 14.15 15.85 7.47
C PRO A 168 13.48 15.05 8.60
N VAL A 169 12.31 14.46 8.35
CA VAL A 169 11.63 13.51 9.25
C VAL A 169 11.40 12.20 8.51
N THR A 170 11.95 11.12 9.03
CA THR A 170 11.84 9.79 8.41
C THR A 170 11.16 8.79 9.35
N GLY A 171 10.57 7.77 8.75
CA GLY A 171 10.22 6.55 9.45
C GLY A 171 10.27 5.35 8.51
N GLU A 172 10.88 4.26 8.92
CA GLU A 172 11.11 3.12 8.01
C GLU A 172 9.81 2.47 7.54
N ILE A 173 8.74 2.60 8.34
CA ILE A 173 7.40 2.14 7.98
C ILE A 173 6.51 3.34 7.70
N VAL A 174 6.37 4.23 8.68
CA VAL A 174 5.51 5.41 8.61
C VAL A 174 6.24 6.64 9.13
N SER A 175 6.15 7.79 8.46
CA SER A 175 6.87 9.02 8.88
C SER A 175 6.07 10.00 9.72
N TYR A 176 4.79 9.74 9.95
CA TYR A 176 4.00 10.55 10.88
C TYR A 176 3.18 9.70 11.84
N ASN A 177 1.96 9.31 11.48
CA ASN A 177 1.05 8.56 12.34
C ASN A 177 0.49 7.33 11.65
N ALA A 178 0.05 6.36 12.44
CA ALA A 178 -0.83 5.27 12.03
C ALA A 178 -1.69 4.87 13.24
N ALA A 179 -2.92 4.40 13.02
CA ALA A 179 -3.75 3.93 14.13
C ALA A 179 -3.11 2.68 14.77
N ASP A 180 -2.76 1.71 13.93
CA ASP A 180 -2.07 0.50 14.34
C ASP A 180 -0.98 0.11 13.34
N ILE A 181 0.17 -0.29 13.86
CA ILE A 181 1.24 -0.96 13.13
C ILE A 181 1.47 -2.32 13.78
N ILE A 182 1.33 -3.40 13.02
CA ILE A 182 1.41 -4.77 13.53
C ILE A 182 2.37 -5.58 12.66
N ALA A 183 3.40 -6.18 13.27
CA ALA A 183 4.37 -7.04 12.60
C ALA A 183 5.05 -6.39 11.37
N ALA A 184 5.36 -5.09 11.44
CA ALA A 184 6.08 -4.40 10.38
C ALA A 184 7.60 -4.56 10.53
N HIS A 185 8.32 -4.61 9.40
CA HIS A 185 9.76 -4.93 9.35
C HIS A 185 10.57 -3.89 8.58
N SER A 186 11.75 -3.55 9.07
CA SER A 186 12.68 -2.67 8.38
C SER A 186 14.14 -3.02 8.72
N GLU A 187 15.08 -2.54 7.92
CA GLU A 187 16.52 -2.73 8.18
C GLU A 187 17.04 -1.90 9.37
N SER A 188 16.32 -0.83 9.73
CA SER A 188 16.60 -0.01 10.90
C SER A 188 15.35 0.11 11.80
N SER A 189 15.53 0.28 13.11
CA SER A 189 14.42 0.60 14.02
C SER A 189 14.12 2.09 13.89
N GLY A 190 12.97 2.46 13.34
CA GLY A 190 12.71 3.87 13.10
C GLY A 190 11.24 4.18 12.88
N LEU A 191 10.44 4.13 13.94
CA LEU A 191 9.25 4.97 14.00
C LEU A 191 9.69 6.39 14.39
N PRO A 192 9.08 7.45 13.83
CA PRO A 192 9.42 8.82 14.19
C PRO A 192 9.04 9.09 15.64
N ASN A 193 9.78 9.98 16.32
CA ASN A 193 9.51 10.36 17.72
C ASN A 193 8.11 10.98 17.90
N THR A 194 7.48 11.42 16.80
CA THR A 194 6.13 12.00 16.76
C THR A 194 5.04 10.95 16.53
N PHE A 195 5.39 9.66 16.44
CA PHE A 195 4.43 8.60 16.19
C PHE A 195 3.42 8.50 17.34
N ASP A 196 2.15 8.71 17.00
CA ASP A 196 1.00 8.58 17.90
C ASP A 196 0.07 7.48 17.37
N GLY A 197 0.24 6.28 17.93
CA GLY A 197 -0.45 5.06 17.48
C GLY A 197 -0.01 3.81 18.26
N ASN A 198 -0.65 2.67 17.97
CA ASN A 198 -0.25 1.40 18.55
C ASN A 198 0.83 0.73 17.69
N TYR A 199 1.87 0.20 18.32
CA TYR A 199 2.88 -0.62 17.65
C TYR A 199 3.00 -1.99 18.32
N THR A 200 2.77 -3.04 17.54
CA THR A 200 2.97 -4.44 17.94
C THR A 200 4.11 -5.05 17.14
N GLU A 201 5.23 -5.33 17.81
CA GLU A 201 6.41 -5.91 17.20
C GLU A 201 6.24 -7.41 16.90
N PHE A 202 6.87 -7.85 15.82
CA PHE A 202 7.14 -9.26 15.55
C PHE A 202 8.56 -9.36 14.95
N ASN A 203 9.42 -10.12 15.60
CA ASN A 203 10.81 -10.30 15.18
C ASN A 203 10.97 -11.66 14.51
N SER A 204 11.32 -11.67 13.21
CA SER A 204 11.78 -12.87 12.50
C SER A 204 13.31 -12.94 12.52
N ALA A 205 13.86 -14.16 12.60
CA ALA A 205 15.30 -14.41 12.54
C ALA A 205 15.87 -14.34 11.11
N GLU A 206 15.01 -14.31 10.09
CA GLU A 206 15.39 -14.40 8.68
C GLU A 206 15.74 -13.05 8.07
N LYS A 207 16.62 -13.05 7.06
CA LYS A 207 17.16 -11.81 6.47
C LYS A 207 16.38 -11.29 5.27
N LYS A 208 15.85 -12.16 4.41
CA LYS A 208 15.14 -11.72 3.19
C LYS A 208 13.76 -11.16 3.52
N ILE A 209 13.38 -10.06 2.89
CA ILE A 209 12.07 -9.42 3.09
C ILE A 209 10.89 -10.37 2.90
N THR A 210 10.92 -11.23 1.88
CA THR A 210 9.83 -12.16 1.56
C THR A 210 9.66 -13.23 2.63
N ASP A 211 10.77 -13.71 3.21
CA ASP A 211 10.75 -14.69 4.29
C ASP A 211 10.23 -14.06 5.60
N LYS A 212 10.69 -12.85 5.94
CA LYS A 212 10.16 -12.08 7.09
C LYS A 212 8.64 -11.89 6.99
N LEU A 213 8.17 -11.45 5.81
CA LEU A 213 6.74 -11.26 5.56
C LEU A 213 5.97 -12.58 5.62
N ASN A 214 6.52 -13.68 5.12
CA ASN A 214 5.88 -14.99 5.19
C ASN A 214 5.79 -15.50 6.64
N ASP A 215 6.83 -15.32 7.46
CA ASP A 215 6.82 -15.64 8.89
C ASP A 215 5.77 -14.82 9.63
N GLY A 216 5.73 -13.51 9.38
CA GLY A 216 4.74 -12.62 9.98
C GLY A 216 3.31 -13.00 9.57
N LEU A 217 3.07 -13.40 8.32
CA LEU A 217 1.78 -13.96 7.90
C LEU A 217 1.41 -15.19 8.72
N PHE A 218 2.33 -16.15 8.89
CA PHE A 218 2.06 -17.35 9.67
C PHE A 218 1.75 -17.03 11.13
N HIS A 219 2.53 -16.14 11.74
CA HIS A 219 2.32 -15.66 13.10
C HIS A 219 0.92 -15.05 13.25
N LEU A 220 0.57 -14.07 12.40
CA LEU A 220 -0.70 -13.36 12.46
C LEU A 220 -1.91 -14.27 12.20
N ILE A 221 -1.78 -15.26 11.30
CA ILE A 221 -2.81 -16.27 11.07
C ILE A 221 -3.00 -17.14 12.33
N SER A 222 -1.92 -17.53 13.00
CA SER A 222 -1.99 -18.34 14.23
C SER A 222 -2.72 -17.60 15.36
N GLN A 223 -2.54 -16.29 15.43
CA GLN A 223 -3.19 -15.39 16.39
C GLN A 223 -4.59 -14.94 15.95
N LYS A 224 -5.08 -15.38 14.78
CA LYS A 224 -6.37 -14.98 14.18
C LYS A 224 -6.49 -13.47 13.92
N VAL A 225 -5.38 -12.76 13.77
CA VAL A 225 -5.35 -11.33 13.39
C VAL A 225 -5.71 -11.17 11.91
N ILE A 226 -5.27 -12.11 11.06
CA ILE A 226 -5.58 -12.13 9.63
C ILE A 226 -6.13 -13.52 9.23
N ASP A 227 -7.15 -13.53 8.36
CA ASP A 227 -7.64 -14.75 7.72
C ASP A 227 -6.66 -15.22 6.62
N ARG A 228 -6.25 -16.50 6.69
CA ARG A 228 -5.42 -17.16 5.67
C ARG A 228 -5.97 -16.99 4.24
N SER A 229 -7.29 -16.95 4.07
CA SER A 229 -7.95 -16.77 2.77
C SER A 229 -7.80 -15.35 2.20
N ALA A 230 -7.44 -14.37 3.04
CA ALA A 230 -7.35 -12.98 2.67
C ALA A 230 -5.95 -12.54 2.20
N VAL A 231 -4.93 -13.38 2.38
CA VAL A 231 -3.51 -13.03 2.14
C VAL A 231 -2.81 -14.04 1.26
N LYS A 232 -1.71 -13.61 0.65
CA LYS A 232 -0.87 -14.43 -0.23
C LYS A 232 0.56 -14.45 0.28
N LYS A 233 1.16 -15.64 0.32
CA LYS A 233 2.60 -15.76 0.57
C LYS A 233 3.40 -15.16 -0.57
N TRP A 234 4.51 -14.52 -0.21
CA TRP A 234 5.54 -14.10 -1.15
C TRP A 234 6.31 -15.32 -1.67
N ARG A 235 6.72 -15.26 -2.94
CA ARG A 235 7.52 -16.29 -3.62
C ARG A 235 8.99 -15.92 -3.64
#